data_AF-B7TVR4-F1
#
_entry.id   AF-B7TVR4-F1
#
_cell.length_a   1.000
_cell.length_b   1.000
_cell.length_c   1.000
_cell.angle_alpha   90.00
_cell.angle_beta   90.00
_cell.angle_gamma   90.00
#
_symmetry.space_group_name_H-M   'P 1'
#
loop_
_entity.id
_entity.type
_entity.pdbx_description
1 polymer ?
#
loop_
_entity_poly.entity_id
_entity_poly.type
_entity_poly.pdbx_seq_one_letter_code
_entity_poly.pdbx_strand_id
1 'polypeptide(L)'
;HIVLAGGLPSKPSIEKIKNVGIEVMCFAPSLSLAKRLVKMGVGALIIEGMEAGGHIGPVSTSVLSQEILPYLKDKEIPVFVAGGIGRGEIVVNYLEMGASGCQIGTLFVCTNESIAHKNFKEIFIKSAARNAVSSVQISADFPIIPVRA
;
A
#
# COMPACT_ATOMS: atom_id res chain seq x y z
N HIS A 1 9.04 -14.35 -0.57
CA HIS A 1 8.87 -12.98 -1.09
C HIS A 1 9.41 -11.97 -0.07
N ILE A 2 9.91 -10.81 -0.52
CA ILE A 2 10.28 -9.65 0.31
C ILE A 2 9.45 -8.45 -0.14
N VAL A 3 8.90 -7.69 0.82
CA VAL A 3 8.21 -6.42 0.57
C VAL A 3 9.16 -5.27 0.90
N LEU A 4 9.43 -4.40 -0.06
CA LEU A 4 10.24 -3.18 0.15
C LEU A 4 9.30 -1.97 0.26
N ALA A 5 9.34 -1.31 1.43
CA ALA A 5 8.54 -0.14 1.76
C ALA A 5 9.44 1.06 2.11
N GLY A 6 8.85 2.26 2.24
CA GLY A 6 9.57 3.46 2.70
C GLY A 6 10.45 4.16 1.66
N GLY A 7 10.34 3.78 0.38
CA GLY A 7 11.05 4.44 -0.72
C GLY A 7 11.10 3.58 -1.98
N LEU A 8 11.69 4.14 -3.05
CA LEU A 8 11.91 3.41 -4.29
C LEU A 8 13.26 2.67 -4.21
N PRO A 9 13.28 1.33 -4.21
CA PRO A 9 14.53 0.59 -4.19
C PRO A 9 15.33 0.81 -5.48
N SER A 10 16.66 0.65 -5.40
CA SER A 10 17.52 0.67 -6.59
C SER A 10 17.38 -0.63 -7.40
N LYS A 11 17.64 -0.58 -8.71
CA LYS A 11 17.65 -1.79 -9.55
C LYS A 11 18.66 -2.84 -9.06
N PRO A 12 19.91 -2.47 -8.71
CA PRO A 12 20.86 -3.43 -8.12
C PRO A 12 20.36 -4.10 -6.83
N SER A 13 19.60 -3.37 -5.99
CA SER A 13 19.00 -3.95 -4.78
C SER A 13 17.96 -5.00 -5.11
N ILE A 14 17.09 -4.75 -6.10
CA ILE A 14 16.09 -5.73 -6.56
C ILE A 14 16.80 -6.96 -7.15
N GLU A 15 17.78 -6.76 -8.04
CA GLU A 15 18.54 -7.85 -8.66
C GLU A 15 19.26 -8.72 -7.63
N LYS A 16 19.86 -8.12 -6.59
CA LYS A 16 20.52 -8.87 -5.52
C LYS A 16 19.56 -9.81 -4.79
N ILE A 17 18.32 -9.38 -4.54
CA ILE A 17 17.30 -10.21 -3.88
C ILE A 17 16.82 -11.32 -4.84
N LYS A 18 16.61 -10.98 -6.12
CA LYS A 18 16.18 -11.97 -7.12
C LYS A 18 17.23 -13.04 -7.40
N ASN A 19 18.52 -12.68 -7.37
CA ASN A 19 19.62 -13.61 -7.61
C ASN A 19 19.72 -14.72 -6.54
N VAL A 20 19.11 -14.52 -5.36
CA VAL A 20 18.99 -15.57 -4.32
C VAL A 20 17.65 -16.32 -4.38
N GLY A 21 16.90 -16.18 -5.49
CA GLY A 21 15.63 -16.87 -5.71
C GLY A 21 14.43 -16.29 -4.96
N ILE A 22 14.53 -15.04 -4.46
CA ILE A 22 13.46 -14.39 -3.71
C ILE A 22 12.74 -13.36 -4.59
N GLU A 23 11.42 -13.51 -4.67
CA GLU A 23 10.56 -12.53 -5.33
C GLU A 23 10.41 -11.23 -4.52
N VAL A 24 10.45 -10.09 -5.21
CA VAL A 24 10.37 -8.75 -4.61
C VAL A 24 9.03 -8.10 -4.93
N MET A 25 8.37 -7.58 -3.90
CA MET A 25 7.17 -6.77 -4.00
C MET A 25 7.48 -5.33 -3.58
N CYS A 26 6.93 -4.34 -4.29
CA CYS A 26 7.19 -2.92 -4.02
C CYS A 26 5.91 -2.11 -4.02
N PHE A 27 5.89 -1.04 -3.22
CA PHE A 27 4.82 -0.07 -3.22
C PHE A 27 4.92 0.87 -4.43
N ALA A 28 3.81 1.09 -5.12
CA ALA A 28 3.69 2.01 -6.25
C ALA A 28 2.56 3.02 -5.99
N PRO A 29 2.88 4.25 -5.54
CA PRO A 29 1.88 5.27 -5.24
C PRO A 29 1.42 6.05 -6.49
N SER A 30 1.80 5.62 -7.69
CA SER A 30 1.39 6.21 -8.96
C SER A 30 1.63 5.26 -10.14
N LEU A 31 0.93 5.46 -11.25
CA LEU A 31 1.13 4.69 -12.48
C LEU A 31 2.55 4.83 -13.05
N SER A 32 3.17 6.01 -12.95
CA SER A 32 4.53 6.24 -13.44
C SER A 32 5.56 5.42 -12.67
N LEU A 33 5.42 5.32 -11.35
CA LEU A 33 6.28 4.48 -10.52
C LEU A 33 5.98 2.99 -10.69
N ALA A 34 4.72 2.59 -10.84
CA ALA A 34 4.35 1.22 -11.18
C ALA A 34 5.05 0.76 -12.47
N LYS A 35 4.98 1.57 -13.54
CA LYS A 35 5.68 1.32 -14.82
C LYS A 35 7.19 1.18 -14.63
N ARG A 36 7.80 2.02 -13.78
CA ARG A 36 9.24 1.99 -13.50
C ARG A 36 9.63 0.71 -12.74
N LEU A 37 8.88 0.34 -11.71
CA LEU A 37 9.12 -0.87 -10.91
C LEU A 37 8.99 -2.15 -11.75
N VAL A 38 7.99 -2.22 -12.64
CA VAL A 38 7.84 -3.34 -13.59
C VAL A 38 9.09 -3.46 -14.48
N LYS A 39 9.58 -2.33 -15.02
CA LYS A 39 10.83 -2.32 -15.83
C LYS A 39 12.08 -2.71 -15.01
N MET A 40 12.05 -2.51 -13.70
CA MET A 40 13.11 -2.94 -12.79
C MET A 40 13.02 -4.42 -12.42
N GLY A 41 11.95 -5.11 -12.85
CA GLY A 41 11.79 -6.55 -12.71
C GLY A 41 11.24 -6.99 -11.36
N VAL A 42 10.44 -6.15 -10.67
CA VAL A 42 9.70 -6.59 -9.48
C VAL A 42 8.73 -7.74 -9.81
N GLY A 43 8.50 -8.62 -8.84
CA GLY A 43 7.61 -9.77 -8.99
C GLY A 43 6.14 -9.44 -8.71
N ALA A 44 5.86 -8.42 -7.90
CA ALA A 44 4.51 -7.92 -7.67
C ALA A 44 4.52 -6.44 -7.23
N LEU A 45 3.35 -5.82 -7.27
CA LEU A 45 3.14 -4.45 -6.81
C LEU A 45 2.10 -4.38 -5.71
N ILE A 46 2.28 -3.43 -4.80
CA ILE A 46 1.25 -2.97 -3.87
C ILE A 46 0.91 -1.55 -4.25
N ILE A 47 -0.36 -1.26 -4.55
CA ILE A 47 -0.84 0.11 -4.76
C ILE A 47 -1.56 0.55 -3.49
N GLU A 48 -1.08 1.62 -2.87
CA GLU A 48 -1.56 2.07 -1.56
C GLU A 48 -2.15 3.48 -1.68
N GLY A 49 -3.44 3.59 -1.38
CA GLY A 49 -4.14 4.86 -1.36
C GLY A 49 -3.97 5.64 -0.06
N MET A 50 -4.32 6.93 -0.10
CA MET A 50 -4.22 7.86 1.03
C MET A 50 -5.12 7.50 2.23
N GLU A 51 -6.05 6.57 2.05
CA GLU A 51 -6.89 6.01 3.11
C GLU A 51 -6.15 4.98 3.99
N ALA A 52 -4.91 4.60 3.65
CA ALA A 52 -4.05 3.81 4.51
C ALA A 52 -3.70 4.54 5.82
N GLY A 53 -3.19 3.78 6.79
CA GLY A 53 -2.54 4.32 7.98
C GLY A 53 -1.02 4.29 7.81
N GLY A 54 -0.31 5.20 8.47
CA GLY A 54 1.12 5.37 8.30
C GLY A 54 1.47 6.38 7.20
N HIS A 55 2.62 6.21 6.56
CA HIS A 55 3.06 7.09 5.47
C HIS A 55 2.18 6.91 4.25
N ILE A 56 1.64 8.01 3.70
CA ILE A 56 0.70 7.97 2.59
C ILE A 56 1.12 8.82 1.40
N GLY A 57 0.72 8.37 0.21
CA GLY A 57 0.69 9.20 -1.00
C GLY A 57 -0.58 10.08 -1.04
N PRO A 58 -0.71 10.96 -2.06
CA PRO A 58 -1.80 11.92 -2.14
C PRO A 58 -3.07 11.41 -2.86
N VAL A 59 -3.04 10.20 -3.42
CA VAL A 59 -4.11 9.67 -4.30
C VAL A 59 -4.95 8.65 -3.54
N SER A 60 -6.27 8.64 -3.76
CA SER A 60 -7.17 7.67 -3.13
C SER A 60 -6.97 6.25 -3.67
N THR A 61 -7.30 5.26 -2.84
CA THR A 61 -7.23 3.84 -3.22
C THR A 61 -8.07 3.57 -4.47
N SER A 62 -9.26 4.16 -4.55
CA SER A 62 -10.18 3.98 -5.69
C SER A 62 -9.65 4.59 -6.98
N VAL A 63 -9.01 5.76 -6.92
CA VAL A 63 -8.44 6.43 -8.11
C VAL A 63 -7.18 5.70 -8.56
N LEU A 64 -6.28 5.33 -7.65
CA LEU A 64 -5.10 4.52 -7.99
C LEU A 64 -5.48 3.18 -8.63
N SER A 65 -6.51 2.52 -8.10
CA SER A 65 -6.97 1.23 -8.62
C SER A 65 -7.53 1.36 -10.04
N GLN A 66 -8.35 2.39 -10.29
CA GLN A 66 -8.90 2.67 -11.63
C GLN A 66 -7.81 3.04 -12.64
N GLU A 67 -6.75 3.72 -12.21
CA GLU A 67 -5.64 4.11 -13.10
C GLU A 67 -4.69 2.94 -13.39
N ILE A 68 -4.32 2.15 -12.38
CA ILE A 68 -3.21 1.19 -12.46
C ILE A 68 -3.67 -0.21 -12.87
N LEU A 69 -4.78 -0.72 -12.32
CA LEU A 69 -5.20 -2.10 -12.57
C LEU A 69 -5.49 -2.38 -14.05
N PRO A 70 -6.25 -1.53 -14.79
CA PRO A 70 -6.48 -1.76 -16.21
C PRO A 70 -5.18 -1.70 -17.03
N TYR A 71 -4.24 -0.84 -16.65
CA TYR A 71 -2.97 -0.68 -17.38
C TYR A 71 -2.04 -1.89 -17.23
N LEU A 72 -2.09 -2.58 -16.09
CA LEU A 72 -1.21 -3.72 -15.78
C LEU A 72 -1.84 -5.08 -16.06
N LYS A 73 -3.13 -5.12 -16.45
CA LYS A 73 -3.89 -6.35 -16.69
C LYS A 73 -3.16 -7.33 -17.63
N ASP A 74 -2.56 -6.83 -18.71
CA ASP A 74 -1.90 -7.66 -19.73
C ASP A 74 -0.41 -7.92 -19.43
N LYS A 75 0.11 -7.46 -18.29
CA LYS A 75 1.55 -7.56 -17.94
C LYS A 75 1.88 -8.74 -17.04
N GLU A 76 0.91 -9.57 -16.71
CA GLU A 76 1.04 -10.77 -15.87
C GLU A 76 1.75 -10.51 -14.51
N ILE A 77 1.74 -9.26 -14.03
CA ILE A 77 2.31 -8.90 -12.74
C ILE A 77 1.19 -8.81 -11.70
N PRO A 78 1.26 -9.56 -10.58
CA PRO A 78 0.29 -9.44 -9.50
C PRO A 78 0.27 -8.04 -8.89
N VAL A 79 -0.93 -7.49 -8.71
CA VAL A 79 -1.14 -6.18 -8.08
C VAL A 79 -2.05 -6.32 -6.88
N PHE A 80 -1.59 -5.91 -5.71
CA PHE A 80 -2.35 -5.91 -4.47
C PHE A 80 -2.80 -4.48 -4.13
N VAL A 81 -4.07 -4.32 -3.75
CA VAL A 81 -4.64 -3.01 -3.39
C VAL A 81 -4.58 -2.81 -1.87
N ALA A 82 -4.17 -1.64 -1.41
CA ALA A 82 -4.04 -1.30 0.00
C ALA A 82 -4.65 0.08 0.32
N GLY A 83 -5.17 0.23 1.55
CA GLY A 83 -5.70 1.49 2.07
C GLY A 83 -7.22 1.54 2.11
N GLY A 84 -7.80 1.76 3.29
CA GLY A 84 -9.27 1.89 3.48
C GLY A 84 -10.08 0.59 3.39
N ILE A 85 -9.45 -0.58 3.31
CA ILE A 85 -10.13 -1.86 3.09
C ILE A 85 -10.55 -2.47 4.43
N GLY A 86 -11.85 -2.36 4.72
CA GLY A 86 -12.44 -2.80 5.99
C GLY A 86 -13.44 -3.96 5.88
N ARG A 87 -13.81 -4.37 4.67
CA ARG A 87 -14.88 -5.36 4.45
C ARG A 87 -14.62 -6.27 3.26
N GLY A 88 -15.21 -7.47 3.30
CA GLY A 88 -15.06 -8.48 2.25
C GLY A 88 -15.63 -8.05 0.89
N GLU A 89 -16.71 -7.27 0.87
CA GLU A 89 -17.33 -6.81 -0.38
C GLU A 89 -16.38 -5.86 -1.15
N ILE A 90 -15.58 -5.07 -0.42
CA ILE A 90 -14.55 -4.21 -1.02
C ILE A 90 -13.39 -5.04 -1.59
N VAL A 91 -13.02 -6.13 -0.91
CA VAL A 91 -12.01 -7.07 -1.44
C VAL A 91 -12.49 -7.68 -2.75
N VAL A 92 -13.74 -8.17 -2.80
CA VAL A 92 -14.33 -8.74 -4.03
C VAL A 92 -14.33 -7.72 -5.17
N ASN A 93 -14.74 -6.48 -4.92
CA ASN A 93 -14.72 -5.42 -5.94
C ASN A 93 -13.31 -5.22 -6.53
N TYR A 94 -12.26 -5.17 -5.70
CA TYR A 94 -10.90 -5.01 -6.22
C TYR A 94 -10.41 -6.23 -6.99
N LEU A 95 -10.78 -7.44 -6.57
CA LEU A 95 -10.50 -8.67 -7.31
C LEU A 95 -11.16 -8.64 -8.70
N GLU A 96 -12.43 -8.22 -8.79
CA GLU A 96 -13.15 -8.06 -10.06
C GLU A 96 -12.51 -6.99 -10.97
N MET A 97 -11.94 -5.93 -10.37
CA MET A 97 -11.17 -4.91 -11.11
C MET A 97 -9.80 -5.40 -11.62
N GLY A 98 -9.37 -6.63 -11.26
CA GLY A 98 -8.11 -7.23 -11.71
C GLY A 98 -6.98 -7.18 -10.68
N ALA A 99 -7.27 -6.84 -9.42
CA ALA A 99 -6.28 -7.04 -8.35
C ALA A 99 -6.07 -8.54 -8.08
N SER A 100 -4.87 -8.91 -7.67
CA SER A 100 -4.54 -10.26 -7.20
C SER A 100 -4.88 -10.46 -5.72
N GLY A 101 -5.23 -9.39 -5.02
CA GLY A 101 -5.61 -9.42 -3.61
C GLY A 101 -5.57 -8.03 -2.98
N CYS A 102 -5.74 -8.01 -1.66
CA CYS A 102 -5.71 -6.78 -0.88
C CYS A 102 -4.72 -6.89 0.29
N GLN A 103 -4.00 -5.81 0.57
CA GLN A 103 -3.22 -5.66 1.79
C GLN A 103 -4.04 -4.90 2.83
N ILE A 104 -4.19 -5.49 4.01
CA ILE A 104 -5.00 -4.96 5.11
C ILE A 104 -4.06 -4.67 6.29
N GLY A 105 -4.19 -3.49 6.90
CA GLY A 105 -3.37 -3.06 8.04
C GLY A 105 -4.22 -2.83 9.29
N THR A 106 -4.97 -1.73 9.33
CA THR A 106 -5.72 -1.26 10.50
C THR A 106 -6.62 -2.31 11.14
N LEU A 107 -7.30 -3.16 10.35
CA LEU A 107 -8.12 -4.26 10.91
C LEU A 107 -7.28 -5.26 11.71
N PHE A 108 -6.08 -5.61 11.24
CA PHE A 108 -5.20 -6.57 11.92
C PHE A 108 -4.63 -6.03 13.23
N VAL A 109 -4.57 -4.71 13.42
CA VAL A 109 -4.22 -4.12 14.73
C VAL A 109 -5.24 -4.52 15.80
N CYS A 110 -6.52 -4.68 15.41
CA CYS A 110 -7.63 -4.91 16.32
C CYS A 110 -7.89 -6.39 16.63
N THR A 111 -7.10 -7.33 16.10
CA THR A 111 -7.31 -8.76 16.36
C THR A 111 -6.79 -9.18 17.74
N ASN A 112 -7.15 -10.39 18.19
CA ASN A 112 -6.72 -10.93 19.48
C ASN A 112 -5.21 -11.21 19.51
N GLU A 113 -4.64 -11.63 18.38
CA GLU A 113 -3.23 -12.00 18.20
C GLU A 113 -2.30 -10.77 18.17
N SER A 114 -2.83 -9.60 17.82
CA SER A 114 -2.05 -8.35 17.80
C SER A 114 -1.51 -8.03 19.20
N ILE A 115 -0.20 -7.83 19.33
CA ILE A 115 0.45 -7.43 20.59
C ILE A 115 0.32 -5.93 20.90
N ALA A 116 -0.43 -5.18 20.06
CA ALA A 116 -0.62 -3.76 20.26
C ALA A 116 -1.31 -3.47 21.60
N HIS A 117 -0.90 -2.38 22.25
CA HIS A 117 -1.45 -1.99 23.54
C HIS A 117 -2.98 -1.84 23.49
N LYS A 118 -3.69 -2.24 24.55
CA LYS A 118 -5.16 -2.20 24.61
C LYS A 118 -5.73 -0.83 24.23
N ASN A 119 -5.16 0.25 24.77
CA ASN A 119 -5.57 1.62 24.46
C ASN A 119 -5.39 1.95 22.96
N PHE A 120 -4.34 1.42 22.31
CA PHE A 120 -4.11 1.61 20.88
C PHE A 120 -5.22 0.94 20.06
N LYS A 121 -5.57 -0.31 20.38
CA LYS A 121 -6.68 -1.02 19.75
C LYS A 121 -8.03 -0.31 19.97
N GLU A 122 -8.30 0.13 21.20
CA GLU A 122 -9.55 0.81 21.54
C GLU A 122 -9.76 2.11 20.75
N ILE A 123 -8.69 2.84 20.43
CA ILE A 123 -8.78 4.05 19.60
C ILE A 123 -9.32 3.71 18.21
N PHE A 124 -8.83 2.66 17.56
CA PHE A 124 -9.35 2.25 16.24
C PHE A 124 -10.83 1.83 16.31
N ILE A 125 -11.22 1.09 17.34
CA ILE A 125 -12.59 0.58 17.51
C ILE A 125 -13.59 1.73 17.74
N LYS A 126 -13.18 2.77 18.48
CA LYS A 126 -14.06 3.90 18.85
C LYS A 126 -14.04 5.03 17.82
N SER A 127 -13.10 5.04 16.88
CA SER A 127 -12.92 6.14 15.92
C SER A 127 -13.91 6.07 14.76
N ALA A 128 -14.38 7.23 14.30
CA ALA A 128 -15.08 7.34 13.02
C ALA A 128 -14.06 7.59 11.89
N ALA A 129 -14.47 7.36 10.64
CA ALA A 129 -13.58 7.51 9.47
C ALA A 129 -12.90 8.89 9.39
N ARG A 130 -13.60 9.95 9.83
CA ARG A 130 -13.11 11.34 9.86
C ARG A 130 -12.03 11.62 10.91
N ASN A 131 -11.83 10.73 11.87
CA ASN A 131 -10.88 10.94 12.95
C ASN A 131 -9.43 10.68 12.53
N ALA A 132 -9.22 9.86 11.49
CA ALA A 132 -7.90 9.58 10.96
C ALA A 132 -7.49 10.67 9.97
N VAL A 133 -6.51 11.49 10.37
CA VAL A 133 -6.11 12.71 9.68
C VAL A 133 -4.66 12.64 9.22
N SER A 134 -4.38 13.22 8.05
CA SER A 134 -3.00 13.36 7.60
C SER A 134 -2.30 14.47 8.38
N SER A 135 -1.23 14.11 9.07
CA SER A 135 -0.19 15.08 9.42
C SER A 135 0.51 15.51 8.12
N VAL A 136 0.38 16.77 7.78
CA VAL A 136 1.03 17.38 6.62
C VAL A 136 2.25 18.19 7.08
N GLN A 137 3.20 18.37 6.17
CA GLN A 137 4.39 19.17 6.41
C GLN A 137 4.02 20.57 6.93
N ILE A 138 4.52 20.92 8.13
CA ILE A 138 4.22 22.19 8.81
C ILE A 138 5.08 23.35 8.25
N SER A 139 6.30 23.05 7.77
CA SER A 139 7.22 24.03 7.18
C SER A 139 7.97 23.45 5.99
N ALA A 140 8.22 24.28 4.97
CA ALA A 140 9.02 23.94 3.79
C ALA A 140 10.43 23.43 4.14
N ASP A 141 11.00 23.89 5.26
CA ASP A 141 12.36 23.55 5.68
C ASP A 141 12.49 22.14 6.27
N PHE A 142 11.37 21.48 6.57
CA PHE A 142 11.35 20.13 7.14
C PHE A 142 10.43 19.20 6.34
N PRO A 143 10.91 18.66 5.20
CA PRO A 143 10.12 17.76 4.38
C PRO A 143 9.85 16.46 5.13
N ILE A 144 8.58 16.20 5.44
CA ILE A 144 8.10 14.92 5.95
C ILE A 144 7.15 14.29 4.93
N ILE A 145 7.24 12.98 4.78
CA ILE A 145 6.21 12.24 4.07
C ILE A 145 4.95 12.28 4.95
N PRO A 146 3.78 12.67 4.42
CA PRO A 146 2.57 12.76 5.22
C PRO A 146 2.25 11.43 5.90
N VAL A 147 1.93 11.49 7.19
CA VAL A 147 1.53 10.31 7.97
C VAL A 147 0.07 10.47 8.36
N ARG A 148 -0.75 9.48 8.04
CA ARG A 148 -2.15 9.43 8.47
C ARG A 148 -2.31 8.46 9.65
N ALA A 149 -2.91 8.96 10.73
CA ALA A 149 -3.22 8.19 11.93
C ALA A 149 -4.58 8.61 12.48
#